data_AF-Q6WE56-F1
#
_entry.id   AF-Q6WE56-F1
#
_cell.length_a   1.000
_cell.length_b   1.000
_cell.length_c   1.000
_cell.angle_alpha   90.00
_cell.angle_beta   90.00
_cell.angle_gamma   90.00
#
_symmetry.space_group_name_H-M   'P 1'
#
loop_
_entity.id
_entity.type
_entity.pdbx_description
1 polymer ?
#
loop_
_entity_poly.entity_id
_entity_poly.type
_entity_poly.pdbx_seq_one_letter_code
_entity_poly.pdbx_strand_id
1 'polypeptide(L)'
;VILDDVDHLDQLDAFLPIKDVLHPKSLILVTSRDKGLLIRARIAESSIYHLSGLNRRYSQQLFCSHAFSQLDPPLEYQCLVDGFVKACDGLPLSL
;
A
#
# COMPACT_ATOMS: atom_id res chain seq x y z
N VAL A 1 -14.50 6.34 -6.03
CA VAL A 1 -13.51 7.43 -6.15
C VAL A 1 -12.26 7.01 -5.39
N ILE A 2 -11.07 7.32 -5.90
CA ILE A 2 -9.80 7.06 -5.21
C ILE A 2 -9.09 8.40 -5.02
N LEU A 3 -8.71 8.70 -3.79
CA LEU A 3 -7.89 9.84 -3.42
C LEU A 3 -6.50 9.30 -3.09
N ASP A 4 -5.56 9.51 -4.00
CA ASP A 4 -4.21 8.97 -3.88
C ASP A 4 -3.25 9.99 -3.28
N ASP A 5 -2.33 9.51 -2.45
CA ASP A 5 -1.26 10.27 -1.78
C ASP A 5 -1.72 11.54 -1.04
N VAL A 6 -2.79 11.43 -0.25
CA VAL A 6 -3.33 12.56 0.52
C VAL A 6 -2.38 12.93 1.66
N ASP A 7 -1.88 14.15 1.65
CA ASP A 7 -0.88 14.67 2.61
C ASP A 7 -1.27 16.00 3.28
N HIS A 8 -2.38 16.61 2.85
CA HIS A 8 -2.93 17.84 3.44
C HIS A 8 -4.45 17.76 3.69
N LEU A 9 -4.94 18.42 4.75
CA LEU A 9 -6.37 18.40 5.11
C LEU A 9 -7.25 19.05 4.04
N ASP A 10 -6.76 20.12 3.42
CA ASP A 10 -7.48 20.89 2.41
C ASP A 10 -7.90 20.01 1.21
N GLN A 11 -7.11 18.97 0.90
CA GLN A 11 -7.44 18.00 -0.15
C GLN A 11 -8.69 17.18 0.20
N LEU A 12 -8.90 16.85 1.47
CA LEU A 12 -10.11 16.14 1.94
C LEU A 12 -11.29 17.10 2.14
N ASP A 13 -11.02 18.32 2.58
CA ASP A 13 -12.04 19.35 2.77
C ASP A 13 -12.71 19.74 1.44
N ALA A 14 -11.96 19.73 0.34
CA ALA A 14 -12.49 19.89 -1.00
C ALA A 14 -13.59 18.87 -1.37
N PHE A 15 -13.65 17.71 -0.70
CA PHE A 15 -14.67 16.68 -0.91
C PHE A 15 -15.85 16.75 0.05
N LEU A 16 -15.80 17.59 1.10
CA LEU A 16 -16.94 17.79 2.01
C LEU A 16 -18.24 18.19 1.30
N PRO A 17 -18.22 19.11 0.30
CA PRO A 17 -19.43 19.50 -0.43
C PRO A 17 -20.08 18.34 -1.21
N ILE A 18 -19.30 17.31 -1.54
CA ILE A 18 -19.77 16.18 -2.35
C ILE A 18 -20.36 15.09 -1.44
N LYS A 19 -19.99 15.03 -0.15
CA LYS A 19 -20.46 14.00 0.80
C LYS A 19 -21.98 13.90 0.87
N ASP A 20 -22.68 15.03 0.85
CA ASP A 20 -24.15 15.09 0.91
C ASP A 20 -24.84 14.64 -0.38
N VAL A 21 -24.09 14.57 -1.48
CA VAL A 21 -24.58 14.19 -2.81
C VAL A 21 -24.22 12.74 -3.16
N LEU A 22 -23.36 12.09 -2.35
CA LEU A 22 -22.96 10.72 -2.59
C LEU A 22 -24.10 9.76 -2.27
N HIS A 23 -24.34 8.83 -3.19
CA HIS A 23 -25.23 7.71 -2.92
C HIS A 23 -24.71 6.90 -1.70
N PRO A 24 -25.58 6.41 -0.79
CA PRO A 24 -25.16 5.69 0.43
C PRO A 24 -24.29 4.44 0.22
N LYS A 25 -24.24 3.92 -1.02
CA LYS A 25 -23.41 2.75 -1.40
C LYS A 25 -22.11 3.14 -2.11
N SER A 26 -21.79 4.42 -2.21
CA SER A 26 -20.53 4.89 -2.79
C SER A 26 -19.35 4.49 -1.91
N LEU A 27 -18.26 4.06 -2.55
CA LEU A 27 -16.99 3.77 -1.90
C LEU A 27 -15.95 4.83 -2.30
N ILE A 28 -15.33 5.42 -1.28
CA ILE A 28 -14.15 6.29 -1.43
C ILE A 28 -12.98 5.58 -0.75
N LEU A 29 -11.91 5.39 -1.49
CA LEU A 29 -10.63 4.90 -0.97
C LEU A 29 -9.67 6.07 -0.88
N VAL A 30 -8.99 6.20 0.25
CA VAL A 30 -7.98 7.23 0.49
C VAL A 30 -6.68 6.54 0.83
N THR A 31 -5.61 6.84 0.11
CA THR A 31 -4.25 6.44 0.47
C THR A 31 -3.53 7.64 1.08
N SER A 32 -2.76 7.39 2.13
CA SER A 32 -1.96 8.43 2.80
C SER A 32 -0.82 7.76 3.56
N ARG A 33 0.30 8.48 3.69
CA ARG A 33 1.42 8.10 4.55
C ARG A 33 1.25 8.61 6.00
N ASP A 34 0.31 9.52 6.27
CA ASP A 34 0.09 10.13 7.59
C ASP A 34 -1.25 9.67 8.21
N LYS A 35 -1.18 8.70 9.14
CA LYS A 35 -2.37 8.26 9.91
C LYS A 35 -2.98 9.42 10.71
N GLY A 36 -2.15 10.32 11.24
CA GLY A 36 -2.61 11.46 12.04
C GLY A 36 -3.44 12.45 11.22
N LEU A 37 -3.11 12.62 9.94
CA LEU A 37 -3.93 13.39 9.00
C LEU A 37 -5.33 12.80 8.86
N LEU A 38 -5.43 11.48 8.66
CA LEU A 38 -6.73 10.80 8.51
C LEU A 38 -7.61 10.97 9.76
N ILE A 39 -6.99 10.89 10.95
CA ILE A 39 -7.68 11.13 12.23
C ILE A 39 -8.16 12.58 12.34
N ARG A 40 -7.29 13.56 12.03
CA ARG A 40 -7.67 15.00 12.04
C ARG A 40 -8.81 15.28 11.05
N ALA A 41 -8.84 14.58 9.92
CA ALA A 41 -9.92 14.63 8.93
C ALA A 41 -11.20 13.89 9.36
N ARG A 42 -11.27 13.37 10.60
CA ARG A 42 -12.42 12.66 11.17
C ARG A 42 -12.80 11.39 10.43
N ILE A 43 -11.83 10.72 9.79
CA ILE A 43 -12.02 9.37 9.28
C ILE A 43 -12.03 8.42 10.48
N ALA A 44 -13.06 7.57 10.57
CA ALA A 44 -13.18 6.61 11.65
C ALA A 44 -11.96 5.68 11.70
N GLU A 45 -11.36 5.50 12.87
CA GLU A 45 -10.18 4.64 13.01
C GLU A 45 -10.44 3.19 12.58
N SER A 46 -11.66 2.69 12.76
CA SER A 46 -12.10 1.37 12.27
C SER A 46 -12.05 1.22 10.74
N SER A 47 -11.98 2.32 10.00
CA SER A 47 -11.88 2.37 8.55
C SER A 47 -10.44 2.59 8.07
N ILE A 48 -9.48 2.80 8.97
CA ILE A 48 -8.07 3.01 8.61
C ILE A 48 -7.37 1.65 8.60
N TYR A 49 -6.90 1.27 7.41
CA TYR A 49 -6.06 0.08 7.24
C TYR A 49 -4.58 0.49 7.17
N HIS A 50 -3.78 -0.01 8.10
CA HIS A 50 -2.33 0.16 8.04
C HIS A 50 -1.73 -0.89 7.10
N LEU A 51 -1.20 -0.46 5.96
CA LEU A 51 -0.55 -1.35 5.00
C LEU A 51 0.82 -1.77 5.54
N SER A 52 0.97 -3.06 5.83
CA SER A 52 2.25 -3.67 6.20
C SER A 52 3.04 -4.11 4.97
N GLY A 53 4.37 -4.22 5.12
CA GLY A 53 5.23 -4.82 4.10
C GLY A 53 4.89 -6.29 3.81
N LEU A 54 5.50 -6.81 2.75
CA LEU A 54 5.35 -8.20 2.33
C LEU A 54 6.10 -9.14 3.28
N ASN A 55 5.52 -10.31 3.51
CA ASN A 55 6.26 -11.40 4.14
C ASN A 55 7.31 -11.96 3.17
N ARG A 56 8.32 -12.66 3.71
CA ARG A 56 9.44 -13.23 2.93
C ARG A 56 8.99 -14.02 1.70
N ARG A 57 7.92 -14.82 1.81
CA ARG A 57 7.41 -15.62 0.69
C ARG A 57 6.88 -14.74 -0.44
N TYR A 58 6.02 -13.77 -0.13
CA TYR A 58 5.50 -12.85 -1.14
C TYR A 58 6.58 -11.92 -1.69
N SER A 59 7.56 -11.53 -0.87
CA SER A 59 8.71 -10.76 -1.33
C SER A 59 9.54 -11.51 -2.37
N GLN A 60 9.82 -12.79 -2.10
CA GLN A 60 10.53 -13.66 -3.03
C GLN A 60 9.74 -13.86 -4.32
N GLN A 61 8.43 -14.11 -4.23
CA GLN A 61 7.57 -14.27 -5.41
C GLN A 61 7.51 -13.00 -6.26
N LEU A 62 7.42 -11.82 -5.62
CA LEU A 62 7.43 -10.54 -6.32
C LEU A 62 8.76 -10.35 -7.07
N PHE A 63 9.89 -10.46 -6.35
CA PHE A 63 11.22 -10.33 -6.95
C PHE A 63 11.42 -11.32 -8.10
N CYS A 64 11.12 -12.60 -7.89
CA CYS A 64 11.31 -13.61 -8.92
C CYS A 64 10.38 -13.40 -10.13
N SER A 65 9.15 -12.93 -9.92
CA SER A 65 8.24 -12.59 -11.02
C SER A 65 8.81 -11.47 -11.90
N HIS A 66 9.51 -10.50 -11.32
CA HIS A 66 10.12 -9.40 -12.07
C HIS A 66 11.47 -9.78 -12.69
N ALA A 67 12.35 -10.45 -11.92
CA ALA A 67 13.71 -10.74 -12.34
C ALA A 67 13.83 -11.98 -13.26
N PHE A 68 12.97 -12.98 -13.07
CA PHE A 68 13.07 -14.28 -13.76
C PHE A 68 11.79 -14.68 -14.51
N SER A 69 10.72 -13.87 -14.45
CA SER A 69 9.40 -14.22 -15.02
C SER A 69 8.81 -15.54 -14.50
N GLN A 70 9.14 -15.91 -13.26
CA GLN A 70 8.64 -17.11 -12.58
C GLN A 70 8.50 -16.86 -11.08
N LEU A 71 7.71 -17.68 -10.36
CA LEU A 71 7.42 -17.42 -8.94
C LEU A 71 8.53 -17.86 -7.98
N ASP A 72 9.39 -18.78 -8.40
CA ASP A 72 10.47 -19.32 -7.60
C ASP A 72 11.83 -18.94 -8.20
N PRO A 73 12.89 -18.75 -7.40
CA PRO A 73 14.22 -18.48 -7.92
C PRO A 73 14.78 -19.71 -8.65
N PRO A 74 15.54 -19.52 -9.75
CA PRO A 74 16.31 -20.62 -10.32
C PRO A 74 17.28 -21.18 -9.27
N LEU A 75 17.56 -22.49 -9.35
CA LEU A 75 18.31 -23.22 -8.32
C LEU A 75 19.67 -22.55 -8.01
N GLU A 76 20.38 -22.09 -9.03
CA GLU A 76 21.67 -21.39 -8.91
C GLU A 76 21.61 -20.02 -8.23
N TYR A 77 20.45 -19.37 -8.19
CA TYR A 77 20.26 -18.04 -7.59
C TYR A 77 19.60 -18.06 -6.22
N GLN A 78 19.20 -19.23 -5.68
CA GLN A 78 18.44 -19.33 -4.43
C GLN A 78 19.06 -18.54 -3.27
N CYS A 79 20.36 -18.73 -3.02
CA CYS A 79 21.05 -18.03 -1.93
C CYS A 79 21.14 -16.52 -2.16
N LEU A 80 21.30 -16.08 -3.41
CA LEU A 80 21.38 -14.67 -3.78
C LEU A 80 20.02 -13.98 -3.63
N VAL A 81 18.95 -14.62 -4.11
CA VAL A 81 17.58 -14.13 -3.95
C VAL A 81 17.22 -14.02 -2.48
N ASP A 82 17.53 -15.03 -1.67
CA ASP A 82 17.22 -14.97 -0.24
C ASP A 82 17.96 -13.83 0.47
N GLY A 83 19.25 -13.62 0.16
CA GLY A 83 20.02 -12.51 0.68
C GLY A 83 19.46 -11.15 0.27
N PHE A 84 19.07 -10.99 -0.99
CA PHE A 84 18.48 -9.77 -1.52
C PHE A 84 17.11 -9.46 -0.90
N VAL A 85 16.20 -10.45 -0.89
CA VAL A 85 14.86 -10.32 -0.31
C VAL A 85 14.94 -9.97 1.18
N LYS A 86 15.89 -10.56 1.90
CA LYS A 86 16.14 -10.23 3.31
C LYS A 86 16.61 -8.79 3.48
N ALA A 87 17.46 -8.29 2.58
CA ALA A 87 17.93 -6.90 2.63
C ALA A 87 16.83 -5.87 2.32
N CYS A 88 15.84 -6.25 1.50
CA CYS A 88 14.70 -5.39 1.13
C CYS A 88 13.63 -5.29 2.22
N ASP A 89 13.70 -6.13 3.26
CA ASP A 89 12.84 -6.09 4.45
C ASP A 89 11.32 -5.98 4.17
N GLY A 90 10.86 -6.66 3.12
CA GLY A 90 9.44 -6.69 2.76
C GLY A 90 8.91 -5.43 2.07
N LEU A 91 9.75 -4.43 1.76
CA LEU A 91 9.33 -3.25 0.99
C LEU A 91 9.14 -3.63 -0.49
N PRO A 92 7.90 -3.58 -1.04
CA PRO A 92 7.66 -3.98 -2.44
C PRO A 92 8.45 -3.17 -3.45
N LEU A 93 8.66 -1.88 -3.18
CA LEU A 93 9.32 -0.95 -4.11
C LEU A 93 10.83 -1.25 -4.29
N SER A 94 11.44 -2.00 -3.36
CA SER A 94 12.84 -2.43 -3.48
C SER A 94 13.02 -3.82 -4.10
N LEU A 95 11.92 -4.53 -4.38
CA LEU A 95 11.90 -5.91 -4.90
C LEU A 95 11.66 -5.97 -6.40
#